data_AF-A0A961BV07-F1
#
_entry.id   AF-A0A961BV07-F1
#
_cell.length_a   1.000
_cell.length_b   1.000
_cell.length_c   1.000
_cell.angle_alpha   90.00
_cell.angle_beta   90.00
_cell.angle_gamma   90.00
#
_symmetry.space_group_name_H-M   'P 1'
#
loop_
_entity.id
_entity.type
_entity.pdbx_description
1 polymer ?
#
loop_
_entity_poly.entity_id
_entity_poly.type
_entity_poly.pdbx_seq_one_letter_code
_entity_poly.pdbx_strand_id
1 'polypeptide(L)'
;LQKLYSGPDNAGRVLVTSGEWSAITEAPANTQVVELAKQSREEICSAYGCPPPLIGILDRAIMANVRELRSHSARDVVGPQVTLLEGDLDAQLLAGDPDLSALLIELEMAAVLRPDLEGRSETWKNQRYVRSLNEIRQTEGLPRIDHPDADMPWMPLNEAPLGADSAPADPSAAPAAPNPKDRLYDPA
;
A
#
# COMPACT_ATOMS: atom_id res chain seq x y z
N LEU A 1 13.63 -25.07 -61.99
CA LEU A 1 13.60 -25.24 -60.52
C LEU A 1 12.52 -24.37 -59.87
N GLN A 2 12.53 -23.04 -60.06
CA GLN A 2 11.55 -22.12 -59.44
C GLN A 2 10.07 -22.46 -59.76
N LYS A 3 9.70 -22.80 -61.00
CA LYS A 3 8.32 -23.22 -61.34
C LYS A 3 7.87 -24.56 -60.74
N LEU A 4 8.79 -25.43 -60.34
CA LEU A 4 8.49 -26.81 -59.89
C LEU A 4 8.51 -26.94 -58.35
N TYR A 5 9.25 -26.06 -57.68
CA TYR A 5 9.53 -26.15 -56.24
C TYR A 5 9.25 -24.84 -55.48
N SER A 6 8.73 -23.80 -56.14
CA SER A 6 8.25 -22.57 -55.49
C SER A 6 6.72 -22.55 -55.40
N GLY A 7 6.20 -21.90 -54.36
CA GLY A 7 4.77 -21.70 -54.13
C GLY A 7 4.17 -22.66 -53.11
N PRO A 8 3.01 -22.29 -52.52
CA PRO A 8 2.34 -23.07 -51.46
C PRO A 8 1.94 -24.47 -51.93
N ASP A 9 1.55 -24.63 -53.21
CA ASP A 9 1.13 -25.93 -53.78
C ASP A 9 2.29 -26.92 -54.00
N ASN A 10 3.53 -26.43 -53.93
CA ASN A 10 4.74 -27.24 -54.12
C ASN A 10 5.51 -27.46 -52.80
N ALA A 11 4.94 -27.04 -51.66
CA ALA A 11 5.51 -27.26 -50.34
C ALA A 11 5.61 -28.76 -50.02
N GLY A 12 6.78 -29.22 -49.56
CA GLY A 12 7.03 -30.62 -49.18
C GLY A 12 7.42 -31.56 -50.33
N ARG A 13 7.58 -31.08 -51.56
CA ARG A 13 8.11 -31.90 -52.67
C ARG A 13 9.59 -32.18 -52.50
N VAL A 14 9.99 -33.42 -52.76
CA VAL A 14 11.40 -33.86 -52.69
C VAL A 14 12.20 -33.17 -53.81
N LEU A 15 13.15 -32.34 -53.40
CA LEU A 15 14.10 -31.69 -54.31
C LEU A 15 15.15 -32.71 -54.74
N VAL A 16 15.16 -33.05 -56.03
CA VAL A 16 16.23 -33.88 -56.62
C VAL A 16 17.20 -32.93 -57.32
N THR A 17 18.39 -32.79 -56.75
CA THR A 17 19.46 -31.91 -57.26
C THR A 17 20.81 -32.62 -57.19
N SER A 18 21.72 -32.28 -58.11
CA SER A 18 23.09 -32.80 -58.17
C SER A 18 24.11 -31.93 -57.41
N GLY A 19 23.68 -30.84 -56.78
CA GLY A 19 24.51 -29.95 -55.96
C GLY A 19 24.04 -29.87 -54.51
N GLU A 20 24.91 -29.40 -53.61
CA GLU A 20 24.56 -29.24 -52.19
C GLU A 20 23.49 -28.16 -52.02
N TRP A 21 22.33 -28.57 -51.48
CA TRP A 21 21.28 -27.63 -51.09
C TRP A 21 21.55 -27.14 -49.67
N SER A 22 21.95 -25.88 -49.53
CA SER A 22 21.92 -25.21 -48.23
C SER A 22 20.52 -24.62 -48.03
N ALA A 23 19.79 -25.16 -47.05
CA ALA A 23 18.60 -24.49 -46.58
C ALA A 23 19.01 -23.15 -45.99
N ILE A 24 18.56 -22.05 -46.60
CA ILE A 24 18.58 -20.74 -45.95
C ILE A 24 17.49 -20.81 -44.88
N THR A 25 17.84 -21.36 -43.72
CA THR A 25 16.97 -21.30 -42.55
C THR A 25 16.97 -19.85 -42.11
N GLU A 26 15.91 -19.11 -42.43
CA GLU A 26 15.66 -17.83 -41.77
C GLU A 26 15.47 -18.10 -40.27
N ALA A 27 16.51 -17.82 -39.51
CA ALA A 27 16.50 -17.83 -38.06
C ALA A 27 15.93 -16.49 -37.53
N PRO A 28 15.81 -16.33 -36.20
CA PRO A 28 14.59 -16.04 -35.45
C PRO A 28 14.08 -14.58 -35.53
N ALA A 29 13.84 -14.04 -36.74
CA ALA A 29 13.30 -12.68 -36.92
C ALA A 29 12.01 -12.44 -36.10
N ASN A 30 11.15 -13.46 -36.00
CA ASN A 30 9.92 -13.38 -35.21
C ASN A 30 10.18 -13.20 -33.71
N THR A 31 11.26 -13.77 -33.17
CA THR A 31 11.62 -13.59 -31.76
C THR A 31 12.08 -12.16 -31.49
N GLN A 32 12.83 -11.54 -32.41
CA GLN A 32 13.29 -10.16 -32.25
C GLN A 32 12.13 -9.15 -32.27
N VAL A 33 11.10 -9.40 -33.09
CA VAL A 33 9.89 -8.57 -33.09
C VAL A 33 9.13 -8.68 -31.77
N VAL A 34 9.04 -9.88 -31.19
CA VAL A 34 8.39 -10.08 -29.88
C VAL A 34 9.15 -9.37 -28.76
N GLU A 35 10.48 -9.44 -28.75
CA GLU A 35 11.30 -8.75 -27.74
C GLU A 35 11.20 -7.22 -27.88
N LEU A 36 11.17 -6.69 -29.11
CA LEU A 36 10.93 -5.26 -29.35
C LEU A 36 9.57 -4.82 -28.80
N ALA A 37 8.51 -5.61 -29.04
CA ALA A 37 7.18 -5.30 -28.53
C ALA A 37 7.11 -5.30 -26.99
N LYS A 38 7.85 -6.21 -26.32
CA LYS A 38 7.96 -6.20 -24.85
C LYS A 38 8.69 -4.94 -24.37
N GLN A 39 9.79 -4.59 -25.02
CA GLN A 39 10.56 -3.41 -24.65
C GLN A 39 9.76 -2.11 -24.83
N SER A 40 9.00 -1.97 -25.92
CA SER A 40 8.10 -0.82 -26.10
C SER A 40 7.02 -0.72 -25.01
N ARG A 41 6.51 -1.85 -24.51
CA ARG A 41 5.56 -1.84 -23.38
C ARG A 41 6.22 -1.33 -22.10
N GLU A 42 7.46 -1.72 -21.84
CA GLU A 42 8.23 -1.22 -20.69
C GLU A 42 8.55 0.27 -20.81
N GLU A 43 8.88 0.76 -22.01
CA GLU A 43 9.11 2.18 -22.27
C GLU A 43 7.85 3.03 -22.00
N ILE A 44 6.68 2.55 -22.42
CA ILE A 44 5.39 3.21 -22.13
C ILE A 44 5.16 3.27 -20.62
N CYS A 45 5.40 2.17 -19.89
CA CYS A 45 5.32 2.15 -18.43
C CYS A 45 6.20 3.23 -17.79
N SER A 46 7.46 3.32 -18.22
CA SER A 46 8.41 4.32 -17.73
C SER A 46 7.95 5.75 -18.02
N ALA A 47 7.35 6.02 -19.18
CA ALA A 47 6.84 7.34 -19.53
C ALA A 47 5.73 7.82 -18.58
N TYR A 48 4.90 6.91 -18.07
CA TYR A 48 3.84 7.22 -17.09
C TYR A 48 4.28 7.04 -15.63
N GLY A 49 5.54 6.69 -15.38
CA GLY A 49 6.04 6.34 -14.04
C GLY A 49 5.39 5.10 -13.43
N CYS A 50 4.64 4.32 -14.20
CA CYS A 50 3.90 3.16 -13.71
C CYS A 50 4.78 1.91 -13.76
N PRO A 51 4.99 1.20 -12.65
CA PRO A 51 5.84 0.00 -12.66
C PRO A 51 5.17 -1.15 -13.45
N PRO A 52 5.93 -1.87 -14.31
CA PRO A 52 5.39 -2.93 -15.18
C PRO A 52 4.53 -4.02 -14.49
N PRO A 53 4.85 -4.47 -13.26
CA PRO A 53 4.04 -5.47 -12.56
C PRO A 53 2.60 -5.03 -12.29
N LEU A 54 2.34 -3.73 -12.18
CA LEU A 54 0.97 -3.23 -11.91
C LEU A 54 0.06 -3.29 -13.13
N ILE A 55 0.62 -3.28 -14.34
CA ILE A 55 -0.12 -3.40 -15.59
C ILE A 55 -0.16 -4.85 -16.13
N GLY A 56 0.28 -5.82 -15.32
CA GLY A 56 0.25 -7.25 -15.67
C GLY A 56 1.47 -7.75 -16.44
N ILE A 57 2.58 -6.99 -16.49
CA ILE A 57 3.87 -7.48 -17.00
C ILE A 57 4.65 -8.07 -15.82
N LEU A 58 4.58 -9.39 -15.66
CA LEU A 58 5.05 -10.10 -14.47
C LEU A 58 6.41 -10.80 -14.66
N ASP A 59 7.12 -10.55 -15.76
CA ASP A 59 8.34 -11.28 -16.16
C ASP A 59 9.43 -11.29 -15.07
N ARG A 60 9.46 -10.29 -14.18
CA ARG A 60 10.41 -10.18 -13.06
C ARG A 60 9.74 -9.93 -11.70
N ALA A 61 8.43 -10.13 -11.61
CA ALA A 61 7.66 -9.75 -10.42
C ALA A 61 7.56 -10.91 -9.40
N ILE A 62 7.95 -10.65 -8.16
CA ILE A 62 7.63 -11.50 -7.01
C ILE A 62 6.44 -10.86 -6.27
N MET A 63 5.44 -11.65 -5.87
CA MET A 63 4.20 -11.18 -5.19
C MET A 63 4.46 -10.22 -4.01
N ALA A 64 5.53 -10.44 -3.24
CA ALA A 64 5.93 -9.56 -2.14
C ALA A 64 6.25 -8.13 -2.61
N ASN A 65 6.96 -8.00 -3.72
CA ASN A 65 7.36 -6.70 -4.29
C ASN A 65 6.16 -5.96 -4.89
N VAL A 66 5.12 -6.67 -5.34
CA VAL A 66 3.92 -6.05 -5.95
C VAL A 66 3.16 -5.20 -4.93
N ARG A 67 3.07 -5.62 -3.66
CA ARG A 67 2.40 -4.83 -2.61
C ARG A 67 3.13 -3.50 -2.35
N GLU A 68 4.45 -3.56 -2.24
CA GLU A 68 5.29 -2.38 -2.05
C GLU A 68 5.20 -1.45 -3.27
N LEU A 69 5.29 -2.01 -4.49
CA LEU A 69 5.13 -1.27 -5.74
C LEU A 69 3.77 -0.58 -5.87
N ARG A 70 2.68 -1.18 -5.37
CA ARG A 70 1.36 -0.52 -5.32
C ARG A 70 1.41 0.72 -4.44
N SER A 71 1.97 0.61 -3.24
CA SER A 71 2.12 1.73 -2.31
C SER A 71 2.98 2.86 -2.90
N HIS A 72 4.12 2.53 -3.50
CA HIS A 72 4.97 3.50 -4.19
C HIS A 72 4.24 4.17 -5.36
N SER A 73 3.55 3.41 -6.21
CA SER A 73 2.80 4.00 -7.34
C SER A 73 1.69 4.95 -6.88
N ALA A 74 1.00 4.65 -5.78
CA ALA A 74 -0.02 5.53 -5.24
C ALA A 74 0.57 6.86 -4.74
N ARG A 75 1.78 6.84 -4.16
CA ARG A 75 2.49 8.02 -3.67
C ARG A 75 3.12 8.83 -4.80
N ASP A 76 3.89 8.17 -5.66
CA ASP A 76 4.79 8.84 -6.59
C ASP A 76 4.12 9.19 -7.93
N VAL A 77 3.10 8.43 -8.35
CA VAL A 77 2.39 8.65 -9.62
C VAL A 77 1.05 9.33 -9.38
N VAL A 78 0.25 8.81 -8.46
CA VAL A 78 -1.12 9.30 -8.24
C VAL A 78 -1.14 10.54 -7.34
N GLY A 79 -0.34 10.55 -6.26
CA GLY A 79 -0.28 11.67 -5.30
C GLY A 79 -0.16 13.05 -5.95
N PRO A 80 0.84 13.29 -6.83
CA PRO A 80 0.99 14.57 -7.52
C PRO A 80 -0.22 14.96 -8.38
N GLN A 81 -0.88 13.98 -9.02
CA GLN A 81 -2.07 14.24 -9.84
C GLN A 81 -3.27 14.64 -8.99
N VAL A 82 -3.40 14.03 -7.81
CA VAL A 82 -4.45 14.38 -6.84
C VAL A 82 -4.25 15.80 -6.32
N THR A 83 -3.04 16.17 -5.92
CA THR A 83 -2.75 17.54 -5.45
C THR A 83 -2.99 18.59 -6.54
N LEU A 84 -2.67 18.27 -7.80
CA LEU A 84 -3.00 19.16 -8.92
C LEU A 84 -4.52 19.33 -9.06
N LEU A 85 -5.27 18.23 -8.96
CA LEU A 85 -6.73 18.26 -9.05
C LEU A 85 -7.38 19.02 -7.89
N GLU A 86 -6.88 18.86 -6.66
CA GLU A 86 -7.31 19.63 -5.49
C GLU A 86 -7.10 21.13 -5.70
N GLY A 87 -5.91 21.52 -6.19
CA GLY A 87 -5.60 22.91 -6.51
C GLY A 87 -6.49 23.49 -7.61
N ASP A 88 -6.78 22.71 -8.66
CA ASP A 88 -7.69 23.11 -9.73
C ASP A 88 -9.12 23.28 -9.22
N LEU A 89 -9.60 22.39 -8.34
CA LEU A 89 -10.92 22.48 -7.72
C LEU A 89 -11.02 23.67 -6.77
N ASP A 90 -9.98 23.91 -5.96
CA ASP A 90 -9.90 25.07 -5.06
C ASP A 90 -9.95 26.38 -5.86
N ALA A 91 -9.15 26.48 -6.93
CA ALA A 91 -9.12 27.65 -7.80
C ALA A 91 -10.46 27.90 -8.52
N GLN A 92 -11.17 26.85 -8.94
CA GLN A 92 -12.42 26.97 -9.68
C GLN A 92 -13.65 27.18 -8.79
N LEU A 93 -13.68 26.56 -7.60
CA LEU A 93 -14.87 26.51 -6.75
C LEU A 93 -14.79 27.46 -5.54
N LEU A 94 -13.60 27.65 -4.96
CA LEU A 94 -13.44 28.37 -3.69
C LEU A 94 -12.83 29.76 -3.87
N ALA A 95 -11.79 29.90 -4.70
CA ALA A 95 -11.02 31.14 -4.83
C ALA A 95 -11.82 32.37 -5.30
N GLY A 96 -13.00 32.17 -5.91
CA GLY A 96 -13.89 33.23 -6.37
C GLY A 96 -14.92 33.73 -5.34
N ASP A 97 -15.10 33.03 -4.22
CA ASP A 97 -16.14 33.32 -3.23
C ASP A 97 -15.53 33.62 -1.85
N PRO A 98 -15.60 34.88 -1.37
CA PRO A 98 -15.11 35.27 -0.05
C PRO A 98 -15.75 34.51 1.11
N ASP A 99 -17.00 34.04 0.96
CA ASP A 99 -17.71 33.33 2.02
C ASP A 99 -17.20 31.89 2.18
N LEU A 100 -16.51 31.36 1.17
CA LEU A 100 -15.96 30.00 1.14
C LEU A 100 -14.46 29.94 1.47
N SER A 101 -13.82 31.08 1.78
CA SER A 101 -12.37 31.17 2.00
C SER A 101 -11.85 30.37 3.20
N ALA A 102 -12.75 29.89 4.07
CA ALA A 102 -12.42 29.05 5.22
C ALA A 102 -12.51 27.54 4.93
N LEU A 103 -12.98 27.16 3.73
CA LEU A 103 -13.11 25.78 3.31
C LEU A 103 -11.85 25.33 2.56
N LEU A 104 -11.57 24.03 2.61
CA LEU A 104 -10.52 23.37 1.82
C LEU A 104 -11.12 22.15 1.13
N ILE A 105 -10.62 21.84 -0.06
CA ILE A 105 -10.97 20.62 -0.79
C ILE A 105 -9.78 19.66 -0.67
N GLU A 106 -10.02 18.54 -0.01
CA GLU A 106 -9.05 17.44 0.12
C GLU A 106 -9.68 16.15 -0.42
N LEU A 107 -8.97 15.48 -1.31
CA LEU A 107 -9.33 14.20 -1.87
C LEU A 107 -8.71 13.09 -1.03
N GLU A 108 -9.56 12.37 -0.32
CA GLU A 108 -9.16 11.32 0.61
C GLU A 108 -8.40 10.16 -0.08
N MET A 109 -7.07 10.17 0.04
CA MET A 109 -6.18 9.12 -0.49
C MET A 109 -5.87 8.00 0.50
N ALA A 110 -6.16 8.15 1.79
CA ALA A 110 -5.87 7.14 2.81
C ALA A 110 -6.65 5.84 2.59
N ALA A 111 -7.78 5.89 1.85
CA ALA A 111 -8.48 4.69 1.41
C ALA A 111 -7.70 3.88 0.36
N VAL A 112 -6.94 4.55 -0.52
CA VAL A 112 -6.12 3.94 -1.59
C VAL A 112 -4.76 3.52 -1.05
N LEU A 113 -4.16 4.36 -0.21
CA LEU A 113 -2.92 4.06 0.50
C LEU A 113 -3.13 3.18 1.73
N ARG A 114 -4.37 2.72 1.98
CA ARG A 114 -4.76 2.01 3.19
C ARG A 114 -3.70 0.94 3.45
N PRO A 115 -2.87 1.13 4.50
CA PRO A 115 -1.94 0.10 4.88
C PRO A 115 -2.74 -1.16 5.17
N ASP A 116 -2.11 -2.31 4.99
CA ASP A 116 -2.52 -3.51 5.70
C ASP A 116 -2.92 -3.09 7.13
N LEU A 117 -4.09 -3.53 7.61
CA LEU A 117 -4.61 -3.10 8.93
C LEU A 117 -3.54 -3.29 10.02
N GLU A 118 -2.66 -4.25 9.81
CA GLU A 118 -1.45 -4.51 10.58
C GLU A 118 -0.49 -3.31 10.66
N GLY A 119 -0.12 -2.69 9.54
CA GLY A 119 0.76 -1.51 9.52
C GLY A 119 0.14 -0.27 10.18
N ARG A 120 -1.19 -0.09 10.07
CA ARG A 120 -1.91 0.97 10.82
C ARG A 120 -1.92 0.68 12.30
N SER A 121 -2.20 -0.56 12.69
CA SER A 121 -2.14 -1.01 14.09
C SER A 121 -0.76 -0.75 14.70
N GLU A 122 0.32 -1.11 14.00
CA GLU A 122 1.69 -0.82 14.47
C GLU A 122 1.98 0.69 14.59
N THR A 123 1.51 1.48 13.63
CA THR A 123 1.67 2.94 13.69
C THR A 123 0.91 3.53 14.88
N TRP A 124 -0.34 3.10 15.13
CA TRP A 124 -1.13 3.51 16.29
C TRP A 124 -0.48 3.06 17.61
N LYS A 125 0.08 1.84 17.63
CA LYS A 125 0.83 1.32 18.79
C LYS A 125 2.02 2.22 19.14
N ASN A 126 2.70 2.78 18.14
CA ASN A 126 3.85 3.67 18.36
C ASN A 126 3.42 5.12 18.66
N GLN A 127 2.37 5.62 18.01
CA GLN A 127 1.92 7.00 18.18
C GLN A 127 1.28 7.27 19.54
N ARG A 128 0.69 6.26 20.19
CA ARG A 128 0.04 6.43 21.51
C ARG A 128 0.96 6.93 22.62
N TYR A 129 2.28 6.79 22.44
CA TYR A 129 3.29 7.28 23.38
C TYR A 129 3.55 8.79 23.25
N VAL A 130 3.20 9.38 22.10
CA VAL A 130 3.46 10.78 21.77
C VAL A 130 2.17 11.59 21.67
N ARG A 131 1.07 10.95 21.27
CA ARG A 131 -0.25 11.57 21.07
C ARG A 131 -1.29 10.89 21.94
N SER A 132 -2.29 11.66 22.34
CA SER A 132 -3.50 11.15 22.97
C SER A 132 -4.33 10.32 22.00
N LEU A 133 -5.24 9.50 22.54
CA LEU A 133 -6.13 8.67 21.73
C LEU A 133 -7.03 9.54 20.83
N ASN A 134 -7.51 10.67 21.32
CA ASN A 134 -8.37 11.57 20.54
C ASN A 134 -7.62 12.30 19.42
N GLU A 135 -6.35 12.65 19.61
CA GLU A 135 -5.52 13.23 18.54
C GLU A 135 -5.29 12.22 17.41
N ILE A 136 -5.00 10.95 17.75
CA ILE A 136 -4.86 9.87 16.74
C ILE A 136 -6.18 9.68 15.98
N ARG A 137 -7.32 9.71 16.67
CA ARG A 137 -8.65 9.58 16.02
C ARG A 137 -8.96 10.75 15.10
N GLN A 138 -8.59 11.98 15.46
CA GLN A 138 -8.75 13.14 14.59
C GLN A 138 -7.91 13.05 13.32
N THR A 139 -6.66 12.57 13.40
CA THR A 139 -5.84 12.34 12.18
C THR A 139 -6.43 11.30 11.23
N GLU A 140 -7.33 10.46 11.72
CA GLU A 140 -7.99 9.40 10.97
C GLU A 140 -9.44 9.77 10.59
N GLY A 141 -9.85 11.02 10.82
CA GLY A 141 -11.21 11.49 10.56
C GLY A 141 -12.29 10.81 11.41
N LEU A 142 -11.91 10.16 12.53
CA LEU A 142 -12.82 9.43 13.40
C LEU A 142 -13.42 10.35 14.48
N PRO A 143 -14.66 10.10 14.92
CA PRO A 143 -15.28 10.89 15.97
C PRO A 143 -14.52 10.74 17.29
N ARG A 144 -14.46 11.85 18.04
CA ARG A 144 -13.85 11.93 19.36
C ARG A 144 -14.54 10.99 20.35
N ILE A 145 -13.79 10.51 21.35
CA ILE A 145 -14.33 9.77 22.49
C ILE A 145 -14.48 10.73 23.66
N ASP A 146 -15.69 10.80 24.22
CA ASP A 146 -16.00 11.60 25.41
C ASP A 146 -15.58 10.85 26.68
N HIS A 147 -14.26 10.78 26.89
CA HIS A 147 -13.68 10.22 28.11
C HIS A 147 -12.48 11.07 28.54
N PRO A 148 -12.34 11.43 29.83
CA PRO A 148 -11.26 12.29 30.31
C PRO A 148 -9.86 11.72 30.01
N ASP A 149 -9.70 10.39 30.08
CA ASP A 149 -8.41 9.74 29.80
C ASP A 149 -8.08 9.64 28.30
N ALA A 150 -9.05 9.89 27.40
CA ALA A 150 -8.82 9.81 25.95
C ALA A 150 -7.99 10.99 25.41
N ASP A 151 -7.78 12.03 26.21
CA ASP A 151 -6.93 13.18 25.92
C ASP A 151 -5.52 13.08 26.50
N MET A 152 -5.22 11.99 27.23
CA MET A 152 -3.90 11.78 27.82
C MET A 152 -3.09 10.79 26.95
N PRO A 153 -1.80 11.05 26.69
CA PRO A 153 -0.91 10.06 26.07
C PRO A 153 -0.80 8.81 26.94
N TRP A 154 -0.72 7.64 26.30
CA TRP A 154 -0.61 6.38 27.02
C TRP A 154 0.84 6.17 27.48
N MET A 155 1.04 6.01 28.79
CA MET A 155 2.33 5.64 29.38
C MET A 155 2.33 4.14 29.76
N PRO A 156 3.31 3.34 29.29
CA PRO A 156 3.41 1.94 29.65
C PRO A 156 3.88 1.78 31.11
N LEU A 157 3.19 0.93 31.87
CA LEU A 157 3.40 0.77 33.32
C LEU A 157 4.82 0.29 33.70
N ASN A 158 5.53 -0.33 32.75
CA ASN A 158 6.87 -0.87 32.92
C ASN A 158 8.01 0.07 32.50
N GLU A 159 7.72 1.25 31.94
CA GLU A 159 8.73 2.24 31.58
C GLU A 159 8.45 3.52 32.40
N ALA A 160 9.15 3.66 33.52
CA ALA A 160 9.09 4.87 34.32
C ALA A 160 9.93 5.98 33.67
N PRO A 161 9.45 7.23 33.61
CA PRO A 161 10.25 8.33 33.11
C PRO A 161 11.47 8.53 34.02
N LEU A 162 12.60 8.90 33.42
CA LEU A 162 13.84 9.13 34.15
C LEU A 162 13.62 10.24 35.21
N GLY A 163 13.61 9.85 36.49
CA GLY A 163 13.35 10.74 37.62
C GLY A 163 12.00 10.54 38.32
N ALA A 164 11.13 9.62 37.87
CA ALA A 164 10.00 9.17 38.66
C ALA A 164 10.42 7.97 39.52
N ASP A 165 10.26 8.11 40.85
CA ASP A 165 10.33 6.98 41.78
C ASP A 165 9.14 6.05 41.50
N SER A 166 9.30 5.15 40.53
CA SER A 166 8.39 4.02 40.36
C SER A 166 8.71 2.99 41.44
N ALA A 167 8.16 3.20 42.64
CA ALA A 167 8.01 2.08 43.56
C ALA A 167 7.10 1.04 42.88
N PRO A 168 7.54 -0.23 42.73
CA PRO A 168 6.65 -1.26 42.23
C PRO A 168 5.46 -1.35 43.18
N ALA A 169 4.24 -1.22 42.64
CA ALA A 169 3.03 -1.47 43.40
C ALA A 169 3.07 -2.92 43.89
N ASP A 170 3.25 -3.08 45.20
CA ASP A 170 3.32 -4.36 45.87
C ASP A 170 1.99 -5.10 45.64
N PRO A 171 1.96 -6.27 44.97
CA PRO A 171 0.72 -6.97 44.65
C PRO A 171 0.00 -7.54 45.88
N SER A 172 0.52 -7.32 47.09
CA SER A 172 -0.05 -7.81 48.35
C SER A 172 -1.07 -6.85 49.00
N ALA A 173 -1.35 -5.68 48.43
CA ALA A 173 -2.37 -4.77 48.97
C ALA A 173 -3.75 -4.99 48.30
N ALA A 174 -4.27 -6.21 48.34
CA ALA A 174 -5.71 -6.41 48.17
C ALA A 174 -6.42 -5.95 49.47
N PRO A 175 -7.50 -5.16 49.42
CA PRO A 175 -8.28 -4.89 50.63
C PRO A 175 -8.85 -6.23 51.13
N ALA A 176 -8.51 -6.61 52.36
CA ALA A 176 -9.00 -7.82 52.98
C ALA A 176 -10.53 -7.83 52.97
N ALA A 177 -11.13 -8.74 52.20
CA ALA A 177 -12.55 -9.00 52.27
C ALA A 177 -12.91 -9.51 53.68
N PRO A 178 -14.03 -9.06 54.29
CA PRO A 178 -14.42 -9.56 55.61
C PRO A 178 -14.73 -11.06 55.54
N ASN A 179 -14.20 -11.79 56.52
CA ASN A 179 -14.20 -13.25 56.56
C ASN A 179 -15.66 -13.76 56.76
N PRO A 180 -16.19 -14.67 55.93
CA PRO A 180 -17.60 -15.08 55.97
C PRO A 180 -18.01 -15.91 57.20
N LYS A 181 -17.12 -16.10 58.18
CA LYS A 181 -17.42 -16.81 59.44
C LYS A 181 -17.92 -15.89 60.57
N ASP A 182 -17.84 -14.57 60.41
CA ASP A 182 -18.35 -13.61 61.40
C ASP A 182 -19.86 -13.35 61.28
N ARG A 183 -20.57 -14.06 60.38
CA ARG A 183 -22.04 -13.97 60.20
C ARG A 183 -22.83 -15.13 60.81
N LEU A 184 -22.20 -16.04 61.55
CA LEU A 184 -22.85 -17.24 62.09
C LEU A 184 -22.61 -17.40 63.59
N TYR A 185 -23.05 -16.43 64.40
CA TYR A 185 -23.53 -16.69 65.77
C TYR A 185 -24.25 -15.45 66.33
N ASP A 186 -25.57 -15.37 66.17
CA ASP A 186 -26.43 -14.56 67.03
C ASP A 186 -27.27 -15.54 67.85
N PRO A 187 -27.01 -15.74 69.16
CA PRO A 187 -27.92 -16.47 70.02
C PRO A 187 -28.96 -15.49 70.62
N ALA A 188 -30.22 -15.70 70.24
CA ALA A 188 -31.49 -15.35 70.88
C ALA A 188 -31.58 -14.05 71.71
#